data_AF-H0XGP4-F1
#
_entry.id   AF-H0XGP4-F1
#
_cell.length_a   1.000
_cell.length_b   1.000
_cell.length_c   1.000
_cell.angle_alpha   90.00
_cell.angle_beta   90.00
_cell.angle_gamma   90.00
#
_symmetry.space_group_name_H-M   'P 1'
#
loop_
_entity.id
_entity.type
_entity.pdbx_description
1 polymer ?
#
loop_
_entity_poly.entity_id
_entity_poly.type
_entity_poly.pdbx_seq_one_letter_code
_entity_poly.pdbx_strand_id
1 'polypeptide(L)'
;MGLLLLVLLFLLPGISGLPFYNGFYYSNGRNPGNGYSEGLFNGVKLVVETPEETLFTHRGASVTLPCHYHYEPDLVSPRPVRIKWWKLSENGAPEQDVLVAIGLKHRSFGDYQGRVHLRQDKEHDVSLEIRDLRLEDYGRYRCEVIDGLEDESGLVELELRGVVFPYQPPQGRYQLNFPEAQQACEEQDAVVASFEQLFRAWEEGLDWCNAGWLQDASVQYPIMLPRQPCGGLGLAPGVRSYGPRHRHLHRYDVFCFAAALKGQVYYLEHPEKLTLTQAREACQEDSAQIAKVGQLFAAWKFRGLDRCDAGWLADGSVRYPVVHPRLNCGPPEPGVRTFGFPDPQNSLYGVYCYRQH
;
A
#
# COMPACT_ATOMS: atom_id res chain seq x y z
N MET A 1 -75.26 8.29 30.35
CA MET A 1 -75.95 7.17 29.68
C MET A 1 -75.00 6.62 28.61
N GLY A 2 -74.77 5.33 28.41
CA GLY A 2 -75.26 4.13 29.10
C GLY A 2 -75.24 2.92 28.14
N LEU A 3 -74.70 1.78 28.60
CA LEU A 3 -74.63 0.45 27.92
C LEU A 3 -73.69 0.37 26.68
N LEU A 4 -72.70 -0.55 26.58
CA LEU A 4 -72.74 -2.05 26.50
C LEU A 4 -73.18 -2.53 25.08
N LEU A 5 -72.55 -3.44 24.33
CA LEU A 5 -71.52 -4.50 24.52
C LEU A 5 -70.57 -4.58 23.26
N LEU A 6 -69.66 -5.54 22.95
CA LEU A 6 -69.21 -6.83 23.53
C LEU A 6 -67.73 -7.18 23.11
N VAL A 7 -66.83 -7.34 24.09
CA VAL A 7 -65.67 -8.27 24.23
C VAL A 7 -65.11 -9.07 23.02
N LEU A 8 -63.78 -9.04 22.85
CA LEU A 8 -62.94 -10.26 22.72
C LEU A 8 -61.49 -10.01 23.18
N LEU A 9 -60.98 -10.85 24.09
CA LEU A 9 -59.63 -10.75 24.63
C LEU A 9 -58.61 -11.44 23.71
N PHE A 10 -57.39 -10.90 23.63
CA PHE A 10 -56.15 -11.70 23.71
C PHE A 10 -55.01 -10.87 24.31
N LEU A 11 -53.99 -11.55 24.83
CA LEU A 11 -53.03 -11.04 25.82
C LEU A 11 -51.76 -10.39 25.20
N LEU A 12 -51.19 -9.46 25.97
CA LEU A 12 -49.82 -8.91 25.87
C LEU A 12 -48.75 -9.98 26.26
N PRO A 13 -47.43 -9.71 26.24
CA PRO A 13 -46.57 -8.97 25.30
C PRO A 13 -45.27 -9.76 24.92
N GLY A 14 -44.44 -9.24 24.01
CA GLY A 14 -43.05 -9.70 23.77
C GLY A 14 -42.20 -8.56 23.20
N ILE A 15 -41.41 -7.84 24.01
CA ILE A 15 -40.03 -8.11 24.47
C ILE A 15 -38.96 -7.89 23.39
N SER A 16 -38.01 -7.03 23.75
CA SER A 16 -36.90 -6.50 22.98
C SER A 16 -35.91 -7.55 22.47
N GLY A 17 -35.45 -7.42 21.22
CA GLY A 17 -34.31 -8.15 20.70
C GLY A 17 -32.97 -7.51 21.11
N LEU A 18 -32.07 -8.32 21.66
CA LEU A 18 -30.64 -8.02 21.82
C LEU A 18 -29.81 -9.11 21.12
N PRO A 19 -28.55 -8.83 20.72
CA PRO A 19 -27.85 -9.63 19.72
C PRO A 19 -27.38 -11.00 20.22
N PHE A 20 -27.33 -11.95 19.29
CA PHE A 20 -26.88 -13.32 19.53
C PHE A 20 -25.39 -13.39 19.92
N TYR A 21 -25.12 -13.91 21.12
CA TYR A 21 -23.78 -14.15 21.65
C TYR A 21 -23.63 -15.64 21.93
N ASN A 22 -23.15 -16.42 20.95
CA ASN A 22 -22.99 -17.88 21.08
C ASN A 22 -21.64 -18.23 21.74
N GLY A 23 -21.55 -18.07 23.05
CA GLY A 23 -20.47 -18.62 23.87
C GLY A 23 -20.89 -19.91 24.56
N PHE A 24 -20.52 -21.07 24.02
CA PHE A 24 -20.79 -22.37 24.66
C PHE A 24 -19.69 -22.72 25.69
N TYR A 25 -20.00 -22.52 26.97
CA TYR A 25 -19.19 -23.06 28.08
C TYR A 25 -19.59 -24.52 28.35
N TYR A 26 -18.65 -25.46 28.22
CA TYR A 26 -18.83 -26.82 28.71
C TYR A 26 -18.43 -26.92 30.18
N SER A 27 -19.37 -27.40 31.01
CA SER A 27 -19.16 -27.64 32.44
C SER A 27 -18.33 -28.91 32.66
N ASN A 28 -17.36 -28.83 33.58
CA ASN A 28 -16.39 -29.89 33.82
C ASN A 28 -16.99 -31.02 34.69
N GLY A 29 -17.74 -31.92 34.07
CA GLY A 29 -18.38 -33.09 34.71
C GLY A 29 -17.43 -34.28 34.86
N ARG A 30 -16.72 -34.36 35.98
CA ARG A 30 -15.77 -35.46 36.28
C ARG A 30 -16.51 -36.72 36.77
N ASN A 31 -16.42 -37.82 36.02
CA ASN A 31 -16.64 -39.17 36.56
C ASN A 31 -15.87 -40.24 35.76
N PRO A 32 -15.21 -41.24 36.40
CA PRO A 32 -14.34 -42.19 35.71
C PRO A 32 -15.13 -43.41 35.20
N GLY A 33 -15.40 -43.46 33.90
CA GLY A 33 -15.96 -44.64 33.22
C GLY A 33 -14.91 -45.32 32.35
N ASN A 34 -14.48 -46.52 32.74
CA ASN A 34 -13.50 -47.29 31.97
C ASN A 34 -14.18 -47.89 30.73
N GLY A 35 -13.82 -47.43 29.53
CA GLY A 35 -14.45 -47.84 28.28
C GLY A 35 -13.52 -47.61 27.09
N TYR A 36 -12.82 -48.67 26.69
CA TYR A 36 -12.04 -48.68 25.45
C TYR A 36 -13.00 -48.73 24.26
N SER A 37 -13.29 -47.57 23.68
CA SER A 37 -13.76 -47.44 22.31
C SER A 37 -12.69 -46.69 21.53
N GLU A 38 -11.92 -47.40 20.72
CA GLU A 38 -11.01 -46.84 19.71
C GLU A 38 -11.81 -45.99 18.72
N GLY A 39 -11.94 -44.70 19.04
CA GLY A 39 -12.49 -43.69 18.15
C GLY A 39 -11.44 -43.34 17.09
N LEU A 40 -11.77 -43.63 15.83
CA LEU A 40 -10.93 -43.47 14.65
C LEU A 40 -10.64 -41.99 14.32
N PHE A 41 -9.85 -41.31 15.15
CA PHE A 41 -9.16 -40.08 14.74
C PHE A 41 -8.01 -40.46 13.82
N ASN A 42 -8.30 -40.64 12.53
CA ASN A 42 -7.27 -40.61 11.51
C ASN A 42 -6.64 -39.21 11.56
N GLY A 43 -5.44 -39.12 12.12
CA GLY A 43 -4.67 -37.88 12.30
C GLY A 43 -4.12 -37.34 11.00
N VAL A 44 -5.01 -37.05 10.06
CA VAL A 44 -4.72 -36.28 8.85
C VAL A 44 -4.65 -34.81 9.26
N LYS A 45 -3.55 -34.15 8.93
CA LYS A 45 -3.33 -32.73 9.18
C LYS A 45 -3.37 -31.97 7.86
N LEU A 46 -4.23 -30.96 7.74
CA LEU A 46 -4.13 -29.96 6.67
C LEU A 46 -2.85 -29.12 6.87
N VAL A 47 -2.16 -28.80 5.78
CA VAL A 47 -0.99 -27.91 5.78
C VAL A 47 -1.14 -26.89 4.65
N VAL A 48 -0.83 -25.63 4.92
CA VAL A 48 -0.79 -24.55 3.92
C VAL A 48 0.64 -24.04 3.77
N GLU A 49 1.13 -24.01 2.54
CA GLU A 49 2.47 -23.57 2.18
C GLU A 49 2.42 -22.24 1.41
N THR A 50 3.13 -21.25 1.93
CA THR A 50 3.31 -19.92 1.32
C THR A 50 4.79 -19.53 1.39
N PRO A 51 5.31 -18.71 0.45
CA PRO A 51 6.71 -18.28 0.47
C PRO A 51 7.03 -17.42 1.70
N GLU A 52 8.22 -17.61 2.27
CA GLU A 52 8.76 -16.72 3.30
C GLU A 52 9.31 -15.39 2.72
N GLU A 53 9.68 -15.38 1.44
CA GLU A 53 10.24 -14.20 0.77
C GLU A 53 9.17 -13.25 0.24
N THR A 54 9.38 -11.94 0.42
CA THR A 54 8.55 -10.87 -0.12
C THR A 54 8.57 -10.84 -1.67
N LEU A 55 7.40 -10.80 -2.29
CA LEU A 55 7.25 -10.76 -3.74
C LEU A 55 7.37 -9.33 -4.28
N PHE A 56 8.39 -9.05 -5.09
CA PHE A 56 8.60 -7.73 -5.71
C PHE A 56 8.12 -7.65 -7.15
N THR A 57 7.19 -6.75 -7.45
CA THR A 57 6.64 -6.53 -8.79
C THR A 57 6.53 -5.03 -9.13
N HIS A 58 5.79 -4.65 -10.19
CA HIS A 58 5.61 -3.27 -10.61
C HIS A 58 4.14 -2.97 -10.96
N ARG A 59 3.77 -1.68 -10.94
CA ARG A 59 2.41 -1.22 -11.21
C ARG A 59 1.96 -1.59 -12.63
N GLY A 60 0.72 -2.06 -12.77
CA GLY A 60 0.12 -2.52 -14.02
C GLY A 60 0.61 -3.90 -14.49
N ALA A 61 1.44 -4.60 -13.69
CA ALA A 61 1.77 -6.01 -13.93
C ALA A 61 0.63 -6.93 -13.48
N SER A 62 0.76 -8.22 -13.81
CA SER A 62 0.03 -9.29 -13.12
C SER A 62 1.00 -10.03 -12.21
N VAL A 63 0.55 -10.46 -11.03
CA VAL A 63 1.32 -11.25 -10.07
C VAL A 63 0.51 -12.47 -9.65
N THR A 64 1.19 -13.56 -9.28
CA THR A 64 0.58 -14.70 -8.59
C THR A 64 1.10 -14.71 -7.16
N LEU A 65 0.21 -14.65 -6.18
CA LEU A 65 0.51 -14.87 -4.77
C LEU A 65 0.45 -16.39 -4.52
N PRO A 66 1.59 -17.07 -4.30
CA PRO A 66 1.59 -18.53 -4.21
C PRO A 66 0.93 -18.99 -2.92
N CYS A 67 0.02 -19.95 -3.03
CA CYS A 67 -0.53 -20.68 -1.91
C CYS A 67 -0.84 -22.10 -2.35
N HIS A 68 -0.20 -23.07 -1.72
CA HIS A 68 -0.40 -24.49 -1.94
C HIS A 68 -0.92 -25.11 -0.64
N TYR A 69 -1.67 -26.20 -0.71
CA TYR A 69 -2.03 -26.96 0.47
C TYR A 69 -1.84 -28.46 0.24
N HIS A 70 -1.63 -29.20 1.30
CA HIS A 70 -1.58 -30.66 1.26
C HIS A 70 -2.10 -31.25 2.57
N TYR A 71 -2.19 -32.58 2.61
CA TYR A 71 -2.60 -33.31 3.80
C TYR A 71 -1.48 -34.25 4.23
N GLU A 72 -1.22 -34.34 5.52
CA GLU A 72 -0.23 -35.24 6.10
C GLU A 72 -0.95 -36.26 7.02
N PRO A 73 -1.03 -37.55 6.65
CA PRO A 73 -0.64 -38.16 5.37
C PRO A 73 -1.60 -37.83 4.21
N ASP A 74 -1.14 -38.08 2.99
CA ASP A 74 -1.92 -37.88 1.76
C ASP A 74 -3.30 -38.57 1.82
N LEU A 75 -4.33 -37.87 1.32
CA LEU A 75 -5.68 -38.38 1.26
C LEU A 75 -5.89 -39.33 0.07
N VAL A 76 -6.58 -40.44 0.33
CA VAL A 76 -7.01 -41.42 -0.69
C VAL A 76 -8.11 -40.84 -1.61
N SER A 77 -8.79 -39.78 -1.19
CA SER A 77 -9.85 -39.11 -1.96
C SER A 77 -9.88 -37.61 -1.66
N PRO A 78 -9.98 -36.74 -2.68
CA PRO A 78 -9.99 -35.29 -2.48
C PRO A 78 -11.21 -34.85 -1.67
N ARG A 79 -11.00 -33.90 -0.75
CA ARG A 79 -12.05 -33.29 0.07
C ARG A 79 -12.44 -31.90 -0.46
N PRO A 80 -13.71 -31.49 -0.35
CA PRO A 80 -14.17 -30.19 -0.84
C PRO A 80 -13.78 -29.07 0.14
N VAL A 81 -12.67 -28.39 -0.13
CA VAL A 81 -12.22 -27.25 0.68
C VAL A 81 -12.93 -25.94 0.30
N ARG A 82 -13.02 -25.01 1.26
CA ARG A 82 -13.30 -23.60 1.03
C ARG A 82 -11.99 -22.80 1.12
N ILE A 83 -11.76 -21.95 0.14
CA ILE A 83 -10.59 -21.07 0.06
C ILE A 83 -11.04 -19.64 0.34
N LYS A 84 -10.30 -18.91 1.18
CA LYS A 84 -10.43 -17.46 1.32
C LYS A 84 -9.09 -16.77 1.11
N TRP A 85 -9.15 -15.61 0.48
CA TRP A 85 -8.06 -14.65 0.36
C TRP A 85 -8.55 -13.29 0.84
N TRP A 86 -7.77 -12.67 1.73
CA TRP A 86 -8.00 -11.30 2.16
C TRP A 86 -6.69 -10.54 2.38
N LYS A 87 -6.74 -9.22 2.21
CA LYS A 87 -5.65 -8.32 2.55
C LYS A 87 -5.74 -7.96 4.03
N LEU A 88 -4.63 -8.10 4.74
CA LEU A 88 -4.55 -7.81 6.17
C LEU A 88 -4.72 -6.32 6.46
N SER A 89 -5.12 -6.02 7.70
CA SER A 89 -5.14 -4.66 8.22
C SER A 89 -3.72 -4.09 8.26
N GLU A 90 -3.55 -2.94 7.61
CA GLU A 90 -2.42 -2.04 7.84
C GLU A 90 -2.95 -0.75 8.45
N ASN A 91 -2.27 -0.28 9.49
CA ASN A 91 -2.40 1.11 9.98
C ASN A 91 -3.82 1.53 10.42
N GLY A 92 -4.61 0.56 10.89
CA GLY A 92 -5.98 0.75 11.36
C GLY A 92 -7.04 0.74 10.26
N ALA A 93 -6.68 0.44 9.01
CA ALA A 93 -7.67 0.11 7.97
C ALA A 93 -8.34 -1.24 8.29
N PRO A 94 -9.63 -1.45 7.92
CA PRO A 94 -10.25 -2.77 8.04
C PRO A 94 -9.53 -3.79 7.14
N GLU A 95 -9.55 -5.06 7.54
CA GLU A 95 -9.18 -6.16 6.64
C GLU A 95 -10.12 -6.15 5.41
N GLN A 96 -9.57 -6.46 4.24
CA GLN A 96 -10.32 -6.38 2.97
C GLN A 96 -10.44 -7.77 2.37
N ASP A 97 -11.67 -8.30 2.29
CA ASP A 97 -11.97 -9.49 1.49
C ASP A 97 -11.48 -9.28 0.05
N VAL A 98 -10.78 -10.26 -0.51
CA VAL A 98 -10.27 -10.22 -1.90
C VAL A 98 -11.03 -11.22 -2.75
N LEU A 99 -11.02 -12.50 -2.33
CA LEU A 99 -11.70 -13.59 -3.04
C LEU A 99 -12.09 -14.71 -2.07
N VAL A 100 -13.25 -15.33 -2.30
CA VAL A 100 -13.68 -16.58 -1.65
C VAL A 100 -14.09 -17.58 -2.72
N ALA A 101 -13.68 -18.85 -2.58
CA ALA A 101 -14.07 -19.93 -3.49
C ALA A 101 -14.44 -21.23 -2.79
N ILE A 102 -15.35 -21.99 -3.42
CA ILE A 102 -15.78 -23.34 -3.04
C ILE A 102 -15.94 -24.15 -4.34
N GLY A 103 -14.98 -25.04 -4.60
CA GLY A 103 -14.85 -25.71 -5.90
C GLY A 103 -14.75 -24.72 -7.06
N LEU A 104 -15.57 -24.89 -8.09
CA LEU A 104 -15.59 -24.01 -9.27
C LEU A 104 -16.27 -22.64 -9.03
N LYS A 105 -16.99 -22.48 -7.92
CA LYS A 105 -17.68 -21.22 -7.60
C LYS A 105 -16.74 -20.29 -6.85
N HIS A 106 -16.49 -19.10 -7.38
CA HIS A 106 -15.70 -18.06 -6.74
C HIS A 106 -16.46 -16.73 -6.71
N ARG A 107 -16.07 -15.85 -5.78
CA ARG A 107 -16.57 -14.48 -5.65
C ARG A 107 -15.43 -13.57 -5.24
N SER A 108 -15.21 -12.50 -6.00
CA SER A 108 -14.29 -11.41 -5.67
C SER A 108 -15.03 -10.19 -5.10
N PHE A 109 -14.30 -9.35 -4.35
CA PHE A 109 -14.86 -8.25 -3.56
C PHE A 109 -14.13 -6.92 -3.84
N GLY A 110 -14.83 -5.80 -3.63
CA GLY A 110 -14.28 -4.46 -3.79
C GLY A 110 -13.59 -4.22 -5.13
N ASP A 111 -12.48 -3.48 -5.11
CA ASP A 111 -11.66 -3.14 -6.26
C ASP A 111 -10.91 -4.31 -6.92
N TYR A 112 -10.98 -5.52 -6.32
CA TYR A 112 -10.42 -6.74 -6.90
C TYR A 112 -11.35 -7.41 -7.92
N GLN A 113 -12.62 -6.97 -8.02
CA GLN A 113 -13.59 -7.54 -8.95
C GLN A 113 -13.13 -7.44 -10.41
N GLY A 114 -13.15 -8.58 -11.12
CA GLY A 114 -12.65 -8.72 -12.49
C GLY A 114 -11.12 -8.75 -12.64
N ARG A 115 -10.36 -8.43 -11.58
CA ARG A 115 -8.89 -8.43 -11.59
C ARG A 115 -8.28 -9.70 -10.98
N VAL A 116 -8.95 -10.32 -10.01
CA VAL A 116 -8.43 -11.48 -9.27
C VAL A 116 -9.07 -12.81 -9.67
N HIS A 117 -8.23 -13.84 -9.76
CA HIS A 117 -8.61 -15.20 -10.13
C HIS A 117 -7.79 -16.20 -9.32
N LEU A 118 -8.37 -17.35 -8.95
CA LEU A 118 -7.57 -18.47 -8.45
C LEU A 118 -6.96 -19.22 -9.63
N ARG A 119 -5.70 -19.63 -9.50
CA ARG A 119 -5.14 -20.67 -10.37
C ARG A 119 -5.79 -22.00 -10.00
N GLN A 120 -6.19 -22.76 -11.00
CA GLN A 120 -6.81 -24.10 -10.85
C GLN A 120 -6.16 -25.12 -11.80
N ASP A 121 -4.95 -24.80 -12.29
CA ASP A 121 -4.23 -25.59 -13.30
C ASP A 121 -3.59 -26.86 -12.72
N LYS A 122 -3.54 -26.96 -11.39
CA LYS A 122 -2.95 -28.06 -10.61
C LYS A 122 -3.85 -28.39 -9.44
N GLU A 123 -3.82 -29.65 -9.02
CA GLU A 123 -4.47 -30.08 -7.78
C GLU A 123 -3.79 -29.41 -6.57
N HIS A 124 -4.60 -28.98 -5.61
CA HIS A 124 -4.22 -28.23 -4.39
C HIS A 124 -3.47 -26.90 -4.56
N ASP A 125 -3.23 -26.42 -5.78
CA ASP A 125 -2.80 -25.04 -6.04
C ASP A 125 -4.00 -24.10 -5.86
N VAL A 126 -3.89 -23.17 -4.91
CA VAL A 126 -4.92 -22.17 -4.58
C VAL A 126 -4.33 -20.74 -4.63
N SER A 127 -3.28 -20.58 -5.43
CA SER A 127 -2.58 -19.32 -5.64
C SER A 127 -3.49 -18.27 -6.28
N LEU A 128 -3.40 -17.03 -5.80
CA LEU A 128 -4.20 -15.91 -6.29
C LEU A 128 -3.46 -15.15 -7.38
N GLU A 129 -3.98 -15.15 -8.61
CA GLU A 129 -3.55 -14.22 -9.65
C GLU A 129 -4.25 -12.86 -9.45
N ILE A 130 -3.47 -11.79 -9.32
CA ILE A 130 -3.96 -10.40 -9.33
C ILE A 130 -3.45 -9.74 -10.62
N ARG A 131 -4.37 -9.23 -11.45
CA ARG A 131 -4.08 -8.49 -12.69
C ARG A 131 -4.22 -6.99 -12.49
N ASP A 132 -3.52 -6.23 -13.34
CA ASP A 132 -3.52 -4.76 -13.34
C ASP A 132 -3.27 -4.18 -11.94
N LEU A 133 -2.07 -4.44 -11.41
CA LEU A 133 -1.69 -4.03 -10.06
C LEU A 133 -1.69 -2.51 -9.87
N ARG A 134 -2.40 -2.06 -8.85
CA ARG A 134 -2.55 -0.66 -8.43
C ARG A 134 -1.60 -0.32 -7.28
N LEU A 135 -1.49 0.96 -6.94
CA LEU A 135 -0.65 1.39 -5.81
C LEU A 135 -1.19 0.88 -4.48
N GLU A 136 -2.50 0.70 -4.37
CA GLU A 136 -3.23 0.20 -3.21
C GLU A 136 -3.21 -1.34 -3.07
N ASP A 137 -2.70 -2.09 -4.05
CA ASP A 137 -2.59 -3.56 -3.99
C ASP A 137 -1.33 -4.07 -3.26
N TYR A 138 -0.33 -3.24 -2.95
CA TYR A 138 0.82 -3.70 -2.13
C TYR A 138 0.39 -3.97 -0.68
N GLY A 139 1.09 -4.86 0.01
CA GLY A 139 0.87 -5.20 1.41
C GLY A 139 0.78 -6.71 1.64
N ARG A 140 0.31 -7.09 2.84
CA ARG A 140 0.24 -8.51 3.25
C ARG A 140 -1.13 -9.12 3.02
N TYR A 141 -1.13 -10.32 2.45
CA TYR A 141 -2.32 -11.13 2.14
C TYR A 141 -2.31 -12.41 2.97
N ARG A 142 -3.48 -12.87 3.42
CA ARG A 142 -3.66 -14.20 4.01
C ARG A 142 -4.41 -15.10 3.04
N CYS A 143 -3.87 -16.28 2.81
CA CYS A 143 -4.52 -17.42 2.19
C CYS A 143 -5.00 -18.34 3.32
N GLU A 144 -6.26 -18.75 3.31
CA GLU A 144 -6.85 -19.65 4.30
C GLU A 144 -7.60 -20.77 3.58
N VAL A 145 -7.30 -22.01 3.96
CA VAL A 145 -7.91 -23.22 3.42
C VAL A 145 -8.68 -23.90 4.55
N ILE A 146 -9.95 -24.22 4.29
CA ILE A 146 -10.87 -24.75 5.30
C ILE A 146 -11.48 -26.07 4.80
N ASP A 147 -11.24 -27.14 5.55
CA ASP A 147 -11.85 -28.46 5.37
C ASP A 147 -12.80 -28.77 6.54
N GLY A 148 -14.08 -28.45 6.35
CA GLY A 148 -15.12 -28.70 7.35
C GLY A 148 -14.98 -27.87 8.63
N LEU A 149 -14.25 -28.42 9.61
CA LEU A 149 -13.95 -27.79 10.91
C LEU A 149 -12.44 -27.52 11.10
N GLU A 150 -11.59 -27.97 10.18
CA GLU A 150 -10.15 -27.71 10.18
C GLU A 150 -9.86 -26.52 9.28
N ASP A 151 -9.11 -25.54 9.79
CA ASP A 151 -8.67 -24.35 9.07
C ASP A 151 -7.16 -24.12 9.26
N GLU A 152 -6.45 -23.89 8.16
CA GLU A 152 -5.03 -23.53 8.15
C GLU A 152 -4.79 -22.34 7.23
N SER A 153 -3.74 -21.57 7.50
CA SER A 153 -3.48 -20.35 6.74
C SER A 153 -2.00 -20.01 6.58
N GLY A 154 -1.67 -19.41 5.43
CA GLY A 154 -0.36 -18.86 5.11
C GLY A 154 -0.43 -17.37 4.79
N LEU A 155 0.72 -16.70 4.88
CA LEU A 155 0.85 -15.27 4.57
C LEU A 155 1.73 -15.08 3.34
N VAL A 156 1.34 -14.13 2.48
CA VAL A 156 2.12 -13.70 1.33
C VAL A 156 2.27 -12.18 1.36
N GLU A 157 3.50 -11.69 1.31
CA GLU A 157 3.78 -10.25 1.24
C GLU A 157 4.05 -9.83 -0.20
N LEU A 158 3.35 -8.79 -0.66
CA LEU A 158 3.46 -8.21 -1.99
C LEU A 158 4.00 -6.79 -1.90
N GLU A 159 5.16 -6.53 -2.48
CA GLU A 159 5.77 -5.21 -2.56
C GLU A 159 5.88 -4.72 -4.00
N LEU A 160 5.73 -3.41 -4.17
CA LEU A 160 6.01 -2.76 -5.44
C LEU A 160 7.46 -2.27 -5.45
N ARG A 161 8.13 -2.41 -6.59
CA ARG A 161 9.39 -1.71 -6.86
C ARG A 161 9.07 -0.23 -7.04
N GLY A 162 9.69 0.62 -6.25
CA GLY A 162 9.45 2.06 -6.26
C GLY A 162 10.53 2.83 -5.50
N VAL A 163 10.33 4.13 -5.38
CA VAL A 163 11.28 5.06 -4.79
C VAL A 163 10.57 5.95 -3.77
N VAL A 164 11.17 6.10 -2.59
CA VAL A 164 10.70 7.05 -1.58
C VAL A 164 11.31 8.42 -1.85
N PHE A 165 10.49 9.46 -1.77
CA PHE A 165 10.92 10.84 -1.88
C PHE A 165 10.26 11.73 -0.81
N PRO A 166 10.98 12.71 -0.26
CA PRO A 166 10.38 13.73 0.59
C PRO A 166 9.53 14.69 -0.25
N TYR A 167 8.34 15.02 0.25
CA TYR A 167 7.46 16.03 -0.33
C TYR A 167 7.12 17.12 0.71
N GLN A 168 7.23 18.36 0.25
CA GLN A 168 6.89 19.57 0.98
C GLN A 168 5.99 20.40 0.04
N PRO A 169 4.84 20.92 0.50
CA PRO A 169 3.90 21.66 -0.36
C PRO A 169 4.35 23.12 -0.57
N PRO A 170 3.68 23.88 -1.47
CA PRO A 170 4.02 25.28 -1.76
C PRO A 170 4.04 26.22 -0.54
N GLN A 171 3.24 25.92 0.48
CA GLN A 171 3.13 26.72 1.72
C GLN A 171 4.35 26.57 2.66
N GLY A 172 5.33 25.74 2.28
CA GLY A 172 6.57 25.55 3.03
C GLY A 172 6.58 24.31 3.93
N ARG A 173 7.61 24.25 4.80
CA ARG A 173 7.90 23.14 5.70
C ARG A 173 6.85 22.97 6.79
N TYR A 174 6.49 21.72 7.07
CA TYR A 174 5.60 21.29 8.14
C TYR A 174 4.15 21.80 8.03
N GLN A 175 3.61 21.73 6.82
CA GLN A 175 2.30 22.30 6.48
C GLN A 175 1.21 21.28 6.14
N LEU A 176 1.46 19.98 6.35
CA LEU A 176 0.49 18.91 6.08
C LEU A 176 0.12 18.19 7.38
N ASN A 177 -1.17 18.12 7.71
CA ASN A 177 -1.69 17.08 8.61
C ASN A 177 -1.72 15.72 7.88
N PHE A 178 -2.12 14.64 8.56
CA PHE A 178 -2.01 13.30 7.95
C PHE A 178 -2.94 13.08 6.73
N PRO A 179 -4.25 13.42 6.76
CA PRO A 179 -5.07 13.39 5.55
C PRO A 179 -4.55 14.27 4.40
N GLU A 180 -4.08 15.48 4.70
CA GLU A 180 -3.45 16.37 3.70
C GLU A 180 -2.18 15.75 3.10
N ALA A 181 -1.41 15.01 3.91
CA ALA A 181 -0.22 14.29 3.48
C ALA A 181 -0.54 13.09 2.58
N GLN A 182 -1.64 12.36 2.85
CA GLN A 182 -2.14 11.30 1.97
C GLN A 182 -2.51 11.87 0.60
N GLN A 183 -3.39 12.87 0.57
CA GLN A 183 -3.82 13.55 -0.66
C GLN A 183 -2.62 14.13 -1.43
N ALA A 184 -1.65 14.74 -0.74
CA ALA A 184 -0.46 15.29 -1.38
C ALA A 184 0.37 14.23 -2.12
N CYS A 185 0.53 13.02 -1.58
CA CYS A 185 1.20 11.94 -2.30
C CYS A 185 0.38 11.44 -3.49
N GLU A 186 -0.93 11.26 -3.33
CA GLU A 186 -1.85 10.81 -4.41
C GLU A 186 -1.84 11.78 -5.60
N GLU A 187 -1.87 13.09 -5.32
CA GLU A 187 -1.72 14.15 -6.33
C GLU A 187 -0.40 14.02 -7.10
N GLN A 188 0.66 13.50 -6.49
CA GLN A 188 1.97 13.26 -7.11
C GLN A 188 2.18 11.87 -7.75
N ASP A 189 1.12 11.07 -7.90
CA ASP A 189 1.17 9.69 -8.44
C ASP A 189 1.97 8.73 -7.55
N ALA A 190 1.78 8.90 -6.23
CA ALA A 190 2.45 8.18 -5.16
C ALA A 190 1.45 7.86 -4.02
N VAL A 191 1.88 7.07 -3.03
CA VAL A 191 1.19 6.88 -1.74
C VAL A 191 2.09 7.33 -0.60
N VAL A 192 1.58 7.47 0.62
CA VAL A 192 2.45 7.69 1.80
C VAL A 192 3.31 6.44 2.02
N ALA A 193 4.61 6.61 2.15
CA ALA A 193 5.56 5.51 2.31
C ALA A 193 5.36 4.75 3.64
N SER A 194 5.59 3.44 3.62
CA SER A 194 5.71 2.63 4.84
C SER A 194 7.04 2.90 5.57
N PHE A 195 7.18 2.40 6.80
CA PHE A 195 8.44 2.47 7.53
C PHE A 195 9.54 1.66 6.83
N GLU A 196 9.20 0.46 6.35
CA GLU A 196 10.09 -0.46 5.65
C GLU A 196 10.60 0.19 4.35
N GLN A 197 9.72 0.86 3.61
CA GLN A 197 10.08 1.62 2.41
C GLN A 197 11.01 2.79 2.73
N LEU A 198 10.75 3.56 3.80
CA LEU A 198 11.65 4.64 4.24
C LEU A 198 13.01 4.10 4.71
N PHE A 199 13.01 2.97 5.43
CA PHE A 199 14.22 2.34 5.95
C PHE A 199 15.11 1.84 4.81
N ARG A 200 14.56 1.11 3.83
CA ARG A 200 15.30 0.72 2.62
C ARG A 200 15.86 1.93 1.86
N ALA A 201 15.07 3.01 1.73
CA ALA A 201 15.54 4.23 1.08
C ALA A 201 16.69 4.90 1.84
N TRP A 202 16.69 4.84 3.18
CA TRP A 202 17.82 5.29 4.01
C TRP A 202 19.05 4.39 3.83
N GLU A 203 18.91 3.06 3.78
CA GLU A 203 20.01 2.13 3.46
C GLU A 203 20.62 2.41 2.07
N GLU A 204 19.78 2.83 1.11
CA GLU A 204 20.21 3.31 -0.22
C GLU A 204 20.79 4.74 -0.23
N GLY A 205 20.88 5.40 0.92
CA GLY A 205 21.56 6.69 1.10
C GLY A 205 20.65 7.93 1.22
N LEU A 206 19.33 7.77 1.40
CA LEU A 206 18.43 8.91 1.63
C LEU A 206 18.76 9.60 2.97
N ASP A 207 19.18 10.86 2.89
CA ASP A 207 19.40 11.74 4.03
C ASP A 207 18.47 12.96 3.93
N TRP A 208 17.60 13.14 4.92
CA TRP A 208 16.61 14.22 4.95
C TRP A 208 16.33 14.71 6.38
N CYS A 209 16.55 16.00 6.62
CA CYS A 209 16.47 16.63 7.95
C CYS A 209 15.10 17.27 8.26
N ASN A 210 14.04 16.84 7.58
CA ASN A 210 12.67 17.21 7.92
C ASN A 210 11.88 15.97 8.32
N ALA A 211 11.17 16.07 9.44
CA ALA A 211 10.23 15.07 9.90
C ALA A 211 9.02 14.99 8.96
N GLY A 212 8.72 13.78 8.47
CA GLY A 212 7.61 13.53 7.55
C GLY A 212 6.70 12.42 8.04
N TRP A 213 5.42 12.50 7.67
CA TRP A 213 4.45 11.43 7.89
C TRP A 213 4.81 10.14 7.14
N LEU A 214 4.48 9.00 7.75
CA LEU A 214 4.48 7.65 7.18
C LEU A 214 3.09 7.01 7.25
N GLN A 215 2.88 5.93 6.49
CA GLN A 215 1.60 5.24 6.29
C GLN A 215 0.88 4.84 7.61
N ASP A 216 1.64 4.59 8.69
CA ASP A 216 1.18 4.25 10.04
C ASP A 216 0.75 5.47 10.90
N ALA A 217 0.77 6.66 10.31
CA ALA A 217 0.65 7.95 11.01
C ALA A 217 1.72 8.17 12.11
N SER A 218 2.85 7.46 12.04
CA SER A 218 4.08 7.91 12.67
C SER A 218 4.73 9.02 11.86
N VAL A 219 5.66 9.72 12.51
CA VAL A 219 6.42 10.82 11.91
C VAL A 219 7.89 10.55 12.14
N GLN A 220 8.66 10.44 11.06
CA GLN A 220 10.06 9.99 11.11
C GLN A 220 10.94 10.80 10.15
N TYR A 221 12.26 10.65 10.22
CA TYR A 221 13.19 11.20 9.22
C TYR A 221 14.54 10.45 9.17
N PRO A 222 15.08 10.16 7.97
CA PRO A 222 16.31 9.41 7.79
C PRO A 222 17.55 10.32 7.83
N ILE A 223 18.58 9.93 8.56
CA ILE A 223 19.86 10.65 8.62
C ILE A 223 21.01 9.68 8.36
N MET A 224 21.78 9.93 7.29
CA MET A 224 23.04 9.25 6.99
C MET A 224 24.21 9.91 7.69
N LEU A 225 24.22 11.25 7.76
CA LEU A 225 25.31 12.03 8.35
C LEU A 225 24.82 12.83 9.58
N PRO A 226 25.14 12.39 10.82
CA PRO A 226 24.79 13.08 12.05
C PRO A 226 25.29 14.52 12.06
N ARG A 227 24.42 15.47 12.43
CA ARG A 227 24.71 16.90 12.42
C ARG A 227 23.80 17.67 13.39
N GLN A 228 24.33 18.76 13.95
CA GLN A 228 23.66 19.56 15.00
C GLN A 228 22.17 19.89 14.74
N PRO A 229 21.77 20.48 13.60
CA PRO A 229 20.35 20.83 13.36
C PRO A 229 19.44 19.59 13.19
N CYS A 230 20.04 18.41 13.02
CA CYS A 230 19.36 17.14 12.80
C CYS A 230 19.65 16.22 13.99
N GLY A 231 19.15 16.58 15.17
CA GLY A 231 19.23 15.77 16.40
C GLY A 231 20.63 15.62 17.03
N GLY A 232 21.64 16.36 16.57
CA GLY A 232 22.97 16.37 17.19
C GLY A 232 24.00 15.42 16.56
N LEU A 233 25.25 15.58 17.02
CA LEU A 233 26.42 14.79 16.58
C LEU A 233 26.59 13.48 17.35
N GLY A 234 25.98 13.35 18.54
CA GLY A 234 26.13 12.18 19.42
C GLY A 234 25.19 11.01 19.11
N LEU A 235 24.37 11.12 18.06
CA LEU A 235 23.48 10.05 17.60
C LEU A 235 24.08 9.38 16.37
N ALA A 236 24.00 8.05 16.30
CA ALA A 236 24.38 7.30 15.12
C ALA A 236 23.49 7.65 13.90
N PRO A 237 23.95 7.32 12.67
CA PRO A 237 23.07 7.27 11.49
C PRO A 237 21.85 6.38 11.73
N GLY A 238 20.72 6.71 11.11
CA GLY A 238 19.48 5.94 11.25
C GLY A 238 18.23 6.75 10.93
N VAL A 239 17.09 6.06 10.87
CA VAL A 239 15.76 6.68 10.83
C VAL A 239 15.37 7.10 12.25
N ARG A 240 15.26 8.42 12.48
CA ARG A 240 14.79 8.95 13.77
C ARG A 240 13.27 9.00 13.77
N SER A 241 12.66 8.46 14.82
CA SER A 241 11.21 8.44 14.99
C SER A 241 10.73 9.45 16.03
N TYR A 242 9.68 10.19 15.70
CA TYR A 242 8.83 10.91 16.64
C TYR A 242 7.63 10.06 17.10
N GLY A 243 7.50 8.82 16.64
CA GLY A 243 6.38 7.92 16.94
C GLY A 243 5.04 8.39 16.33
N PRO A 244 3.92 7.73 16.69
CA PRO A 244 2.57 8.11 16.25
C PRO A 244 2.22 9.56 16.64
N ARG A 245 1.56 10.29 15.73
CA ARG A 245 1.18 11.70 15.95
C ARG A 245 -0.30 11.94 15.64
N HIS A 246 -0.86 13.00 16.23
CA HIS A 246 -2.30 13.28 16.11
C HIS A 246 -2.66 13.72 14.68
N ARG A 247 -3.30 12.81 13.94
CA ARG A 247 -3.56 12.88 12.48
C ARG A 247 -4.13 14.21 11.98
N HIS A 248 -4.92 14.91 12.79
CA HIS A 248 -5.57 16.17 12.40
C HIS A 248 -5.00 17.45 13.03
N LEU A 249 -4.13 17.34 14.05
CA LEU A 249 -3.68 18.51 14.84
C LEU A 249 -2.19 18.82 14.63
N HIS A 250 -1.37 17.80 14.44
CA HIS A 250 0.04 18.00 14.15
C HIS A 250 0.24 18.19 12.65
N ARG A 251 1.31 18.91 12.28
CA ARG A 251 1.65 19.18 10.88
C ARG A 251 3.14 18.94 10.65
N TYR A 252 3.45 18.29 9.53
CA TYR A 252 4.78 17.84 9.14
C TYR A 252 4.92 17.86 7.60
N ASP A 253 6.06 17.42 7.09
CA ASP A 253 6.22 17.09 5.67
C ASP A 253 5.66 15.66 5.45
N VAL A 254 5.89 15.05 4.30
CA VAL A 254 5.53 13.64 4.05
C VAL A 254 6.61 12.92 3.25
N PHE A 255 6.82 11.63 3.52
CA PHE A 255 7.56 10.76 2.63
C PHE A 255 6.58 10.01 1.73
N CYS A 256 6.67 10.24 0.43
CA CYS A 256 5.83 9.59 -0.57
C CYS A 256 6.61 8.46 -1.26
N PHE A 257 5.93 7.37 -1.59
CA PHE A 257 6.44 6.24 -2.35
C PHE A 257 5.81 6.23 -3.75
N ALA A 258 6.64 6.36 -4.79
CA ALA A 258 6.22 6.21 -6.19
C ALA A 258 6.71 4.88 -6.77
N ALA A 259 5.78 4.05 -7.25
CA ALA A 259 6.11 2.81 -7.94
C ALA A 259 6.78 3.06 -9.31
N ALA A 260 7.52 2.07 -9.80
CA ALA A 260 8.15 2.11 -11.11
C ALA A 260 7.12 2.32 -12.24
N LEU A 261 7.42 3.26 -13.16
CA LEU A 261 6.49 3.71 -14.19
C LEU A 261 6.43 2.78 -15.41
N LYS A 262 5.20 2.59 -15.91
CA LYS A 262 4.93 1.99 -17.21
C LYS A 262 5.21 2.94 -18.39
N GLY A 263 4.93 4.25 -18.24
CA GLY A 263 5.20 5.28 -19.25
C GLY A 263 6.60 5.91 -19.19
N GLN A 264 6.78 7.02 -19.91
CA GLN A 264 8.04 7.75 -20.04
C GLN A 264 7.93 9.19 -19.54
N VAL A 265 8.87 9.63 -18.69
CA VAL A 265 9.12 11.05 -18.39
C VAL A 265 10.31 11.52 -19.22
N TYR A 266 10.21 12.71 -19.80
CA TYR A 266 11.26 13.34 -20.61
C TYR A 266 11.24 14.85 -20.44
N TYR A 267 12.37 15.50 -20.73
CA TYR A 267 12.45 16.96 -20.84
C TYR A 267 11.98 17.36 -22.23
N LEU A 268 11.05 18.31 -22.34
CA LEU A 268 10.60 18.83 -23.63
C LEU A 268 11.60 19.87 -24.15
N GLU A 269 12.22 19.60 -25.30
CA GLU A 269 13.12 20.54 -25.96
C GLU A 269 12.30 21.64 -26.65
N HIS A 270 12.07 22.73 -25.93
CA HIS A 270 11.34 23.91 -26.42
C HIS A 270 12.31 25.08 -26.71
N PRO A 271 12.12 25.88 -27.78
CA PRO A 271 13.05 26.97 -28.16
C PRO A 271 13.23 28.04 -27.07
N GLU A 272 12.17 28.34 -26.33
CA GLU A 272 12.16 29.31 -25.23
C GLU A 272 11.85 28.64 -23.89
N LYS A 273 12.23 29.29 -22.78
CA LYS A 273 11.78 28.86 -21.44
C LYS A 273 10.37 29.38 -21.18
N LEU A 274 9.57 28.59 -20.48
CA LEU A 274 8.12 28.71 -20.37
C LEU A 274 7.68 29.08 -18.95
N THR A 275 6.57 29.80 -18.83
CA THR A 275 5.78 29.89 -17.58
C THR A 275 5.11 28.55 -17.27
N LEU A 276 4.56 28.35 -16.05
CA LEU A 276 3.92 27.08 -15.68
C LEU A 276 2.69 26.76 -16.56
N THR A 277 1.93 27.77 -16.97
CA THR A 277 0.77 27.60 -17.87
C THR A 277 1.22 27.13 -19.25
N GLN A 278 2.16 27.86 -19.86
CA GLN A 278 2.72 27.51 -21.18
C GLN A 278 3.41 26.15 -21.17
N ALA A 279 4.09 25.79 -20.07
CA ALA A 279 4.71 24.48 -19.88
C ALA A 279 3.67 23.34 -19.91
N ARG A 280 2.49 23.55 -19.32
CA ARG A 280 1.39 22.59 -19.36
C ARG A 280 0.79 22.46 -20.75
N GLU A 281 0.61 23.59 -21.44
CA GLU A 281 0.11 23.65 -22.82
C GLU A 281 1.08 22.95 -23.79
N ALA A 282 2.38 23.23 -23.72
CA ALA A 282 3.41 22.61 -24.55
C ALA A 282 3.49 21.08 -24.39
N CYS A 283 3.32 20.55 -23.17
CA CYS A 283 3.19 19.10 -22.99
C CYS A 283 1.91 18.54 -23.64
N GLN A 284 0.79 19.26 -23.60
CA GLN A 284 -0.47 18.83 -24.22
C GLN A 284 -0.40 18.84 -25.75
N GLU A 285 0.26 19.84 -26.34
CA GLU A 285 0.53 19.90 -27.78
C GLU A 285 1.39 18.70 -28.24
N ASP A 286 2.37 18.28 -27.44
CA ASP A 286 3.16 17.05 -27.65
C ASP A 286 2.40 15.76 -27.25
N SER A 287 1.07 15.80 -27.11
CA SER A 287 0.23 14.64 -26.74
C SER A 287 0.69 13.93 -25.45
N ALA A 288 1.10 14.73 -24.47
CA ALA A 288 1.58 14.31 -23.15
C ALA A 288 0.92 15.15 -22.05
N GLN A 289 1.30 14.91 -20.79
CA GLN A 289 0.89 15.72 -19.65
C GLN A 289 2.13 16.27 -18.95
N ILE A 290 2.03 17.41 -18.26
CA ILE A 290 3.13 17.85 -17.39
C ILE A 290 3.37 16.81 -16.29
N ALA A 291 4.62 16.39 -16.11
CA ALA A 291 4.98 15.28 -15.24
C ALA A 291 4.73 15.61 -13.76
N LYS A 292 4.29 14.62 -13.00
CA LYS A 292 4.16 14.71 -11.54
C LYS A 292 5.48 14.43 -10.83
N VAL A 293 5.59 14.82 -9.57
CA VAL A 293 6.83 14.65 -8.78
C VAL A 293 7.21 13.18 -8.62
N GLY A 294 6.27 12.30 -8.24
CA GLY A 294 6.54 10.87 -8.11
C GLY A 294 7.00 10.23 -9.42
N GLN A 295 6.46 10.71 -10.54
CA GLN A 295 6.86 10.28 -11.88
C GLN A 295 8.31 10.68 -12.19
N LEU A 296 8.72 11.92 -11.86
CA LEU A 296 10.11 12.35 -12.07
C LEU A 296 11.10 11.51 -11.22
N PHE A 297 10.77 11.24 -9.95
CA PHE A 297 11.61 10.39 -9.09
C PHE A 297 11.70 8.95 -9.60
N ALA A 298 10.59 8.35 -10.04
CA ALA A 298 10.59 7.00 -10.58
C ALA A 298 11.35 6.90 -11.92
N ALA A 299 11.27 7.93 -12.78
CA ALA A 299 12.06 7.99 -14.02
C ALA A 299 13.56 8.18 -13.75
N TRP A 300 13.93 9.00 -12.77
CA TRP A 300 15.31 9.13 -12.29
C TRP A 300 15.86 7.78 -11.80
N LYS A 301 15.16 7.12 -10.87
CA LYS A 301 15.61 5.87 -10.23
C LYS A 301 15.63 4.66 -11.17
N PHE A 302 14.61 4.48 -12.01
CA PHE A 302 14.40 3.24 -12.79
C PHE A 302 14.61 3.36 -14.29
N ARG A 303 14.65 4.58 -14.85
CA ARG A 303 14.92 4.82 -16.28
C ARG A 303 16.23 5.60 -16.51
N GLY A 304 16.95 5.96 -15.46
CA GLY A 304 18.23 6.67 -15.56
C GLY A 304 18.10 8.09 -16.12
N LEU A 305 16.95 8.76 -15.91
CA LEU A 305 16.72 10.12 -16.40
C LEU A 305 17.69 11.09 -15.72
N ASP A 306 18.66 11.60 -16.48
CA ASP A 306 19.81 12.38 -16.00
C ASP A 306 19.93 13.69 -16.79
N ARG A 307 19.39 14.79 -16.24
CA ARG A 307 19.28 16.08 -16.91
C ARG A 307 19.57 17.23 -15.95
N CYS A 308 20.54 18.07 -16.31
CA CYS A 308 20.94 19.23 -15.51
C CYS A 308 20.11 20.50 -15.81
N ASP A 309 18.88 20.33 -16.30
CA ASP A 309 18.02 21.44 -16.69
C ASP A 309 16.78 21.51 -15.79
N ALA A 310 16.64 22.63 -15.10
CA ALA A 310 15.47 22.94 -14.29
C ALA A 310 14.21 23.02 -15.18
N GLY A 311 13.16 22.31 -14.77
CA GLY A 311 11.87 22.30 -15.47
C GLY A 311 10.70 22.21 -14.51
N TRP A 312 9.56 22.74 -14.95
CA TRP A 312 8.28 22.68 -14.25
C TRP A 312 7.76 21.25 -14.11
N LEU A 313 7.06 21.01 -13.00
CA LEU A 313 6.25 19.83 -12.73
C LEU A 313 4.79 20.23 -12.42
N ALA A 314 3.91 19.22 -12.39
CA ALA A 314 2.47 19.40 -12.24
C ALA A 314 2.04 20.12 -10.95
N ASP A 315 2.84 20.03 -9.87
CA ASP A 315 2.64 20.69 -8.57
C ASP A 315 3.06 22.18 -8.57
N GLY A 316 3.61 22.68 -9.67
CA GLY A 316 4.19 24.02 -9.75
C GLY A 316 5.57 24.13 -9.07
N SER A 317 6.19 23.01 -8.70
CA SER A 317 7.60 23.01 -8.33
C SER A 317 8.49 22.98 -9.58
N VAL A 318 9.74 23.44 -9.42
CA VAL A 318 10.78 23.35 -10.45
C VAL A 318 11.87 22.42 -9.97
N ARG A 319 12.12 21.33 -10.72
CA ARG A 319 13.05 20.26 -10.35
C ARG A 319 13.93 19.83 -11.52
N TYR A 320 14.98 19.07 -11.23
CA TYR A 320 15.81 18.40 -12.25
C TYR A 320 16.46 17.13 -11.67
N PRO A 321 16.50 16.01 -12.41
CA PRO A 321 17.03 14.73 -11.93
C PRO A 321 18.51 14.56 -12.31
N VAL A 322 19.36 14.17 -11.35
CA VAL A 322 20.79 13.93 -11.57
C VAL A 322 21.14 12.50 -11.18
N VAL A 323 21.52 11.67 -12.14
CA VAL A 323 22.03 10.31 -11.92
C VAL A 323 23.54 10.32 -11.81
N HIS A 324 24.21 11.11 -12.65
CA HIS A 324 25.67 11.27 -12.64
C HIS A 324 26.02 12.69 -12.20
N PRO A 325 26.49 12.89 -10.95
CA PRO A 325 26.80 14.21 -10.40
C PRO A 325 27.90 14.94 -11.17
N ARG A 326 27.77 16.27 -11.29
CA ARG A 326 28.64 17.12 -12.11
C ARG A 326 28.89 18.44 -11.39
N LEU A 327 30.08 19.01 -11.50
CA LEU A 327 30.53 20.19 -10.73
C LEU A 327 29.57 21.39 -10.76
N ASN A 328 28.86 21.60 -11.87
CA ASN A 328 27.92 22.72 -12.05
C ASN A 328 26.44 22.28 -11.92
N CYS A 329 26.16 21.11 -11.33
CA CYS A 329 24.84 20.48 -11.31
C CYS A 329 24.29 20.25 -9.89
N GLY A 330 24.66 21.12 -8.95
CA GLY A 330 24.32 20.98 -7.54
C GLY A 330 25.29 20.09 -6.76
N PRO A 331 24.88 19.54 -5.61
CA PRO A 331 25.74 18.76 -4.72
C PRO A 331 26.25 17.43 -5.34
N PRO A 332 27.34 16.85 -4.81
CA PRO A 332 28.08 15.75 -5.46
C PRO A 332 27.40 14.37 -5.40
N GLU A 333 26.20 14.25 -4.83
CA GLU A 333 25.43 13.02 -4.77
C GLU A 333 24.40 12.92 -5.92
N PRO A 334 23.97 11.72 -6.33
CA PRO A 334 22.80 11.56 -7.18
C PRO A 334 21.51 12.01 -6.48
N GLY A 335 20.51 12.46 -7.23
CA GLY A 335 19.19 12.80 -6.70
C GLY A 335 18.37 13.73 -7.59
N VAL A 336 17.08 13.85 -7.29
CA VAL A 336 16.23 14.92 -7.85
C VAL A 336 16.45 16.20 -7.05
N ARG A 337 16.94 17.24 -7.70
CA ARG A 337 17.19 18.56 -7.13
C ARG A 337 15.97 19.47 -7.34
N THR A 338 15.81 20.49 -6.51
CA THR A 338 14.62 21.38 -6.51
C THR A 338 15.02 22.84 -6.33
N PHE A 339 14.32 23.74 -7.03
CA PHE A 339 14.32 25.18 -6.79
C PHE A 339 13.09 25.65 -6.00
N GLY A 340 12.32 24.70 -5.44
CA GLY A 340 11.07 24.99 -4.72
C GLY A 340 9.93 25.35 -5.67
N PHE A 341 9.13 26.33 -5.26
CA PHE A 341 7.93 26.79 -5.95
C PHE A 341 8.10 28.27 -6.36
N PRO A 342 8.79 28.55 -7.48
CA PRO A 342 8.95 29.92 -7.98
C PRO A 342 7.63 30.46 -8.56
N ASP A 343 7.55 31.77 -8.79
CA ASP A 343 6.34 32.43 -9.30
C ASP A 343 5.92 31.81 -10.66
N PRO A 344 4.73 31.18 -10.76
CA PRO A 344 4.31 30.44 -11.96
C PRO A 344 3.99 31.33 -13.16
N GLN A 345 3.77 32.63 -12.96
CA GLN A 345 3.46 33.60 -14.03
C GLN A 345 4.70 34.35 -14.52
N ASN A 346 5.65 34.64 -13.62
CA ASN A 346 6.81 35.49 -13.94
C ASN A 346 8.13 34.71 -14.12
N SER A 347 8.19 33.45 -13.70
CA SER A 347 9.41 32.63 -13.82
C SER A 347 9.39 31.77 -15.08
N LEU A 348 10.54 31.64 -15.75
CA LEU A 348 10.67 30.89 -17.00
C LEU A 348 11.64 29.71 -16.82
N TYR A 349 11.16 28.49 -17.04
CA TYR A 349 11.93 27.24 -16.93
C TYR A 349 11.63 26.28 -18.10
N GLY A 350 12.30 25.13 -18.16
CA GLY A 350 11.85 24.06 -19.06
C GLY A 350 10.60 23.37 -18.54
N VAL A 351 10.25 22.22 -19.12
CA VAL A 351 9.19 21.36 -18.60
C VAL A 351 9.58 19.89 -18.73
N TYR A 352 9.22 19.10 -17.73
CA TYR A 352 9.21 17.65 -17.83
C TYR A 352 7.80 17.19 -18.20
N CYS A 353 7.67 16.47 -19.30
CA CYS A 353 6.40 15.87 -19.73
C CYS A 353 6.40 14.36 -19.43
N TYR A 354 5.22 13.81 -19.19
CA TYR A 354 4.95 12.39 -19.02
C TYR A 354 4.01 11.90 -20.12
N ARG A 355 4.41 10.86 -20.83
CA ARG A 355 3.60 10.16 -21.83
C ARG A 355 3.35 8.74 -21.35
N GLN A 356 2.07 8.37 -21.24
CA GLN A 356 1.66 7.00 -20.95
C GLN A 356 1.83 6.14 -22.22
N HIS A 357 2.20 4.87 -22.02
CA HIS A 357 2.30 3.85 -23.08
C HIS A 357 1.04 2.97 -23.10
#